data_AF-A0A2J6XKS2-F1
#
_entry.id   AF-A0A2J6XKS2-F1
#
_cell.length_a   1.000
_cell.length_b   1.000
_cell.length_c   1.000
_cell.angle_alpha   90.00
_cell.angle_beta   90.00
_cell.angle_gamma   90.00
#
_symmetry.space_group_name_H-M   'P 1'
#
loop_
_entity.id
_entity.type
_entity.pdbx_description
1 polymer ?
#
loop_
_entity_poly.entity_id
_entity_poly.type
_entity_poly.pdbx_seq_one_letter_code
_entity_poly.pdbx_strand_id
1 'polypeptide(L)' 'MKKEYLKVTLNLNLIARELSSFNKKYITIKEFSKYFGTSNKTSGKILKNLEKMGYVKRYSSSAYFIIGNSAQ' A
#
# COMPACT_ATOMS: atom_id res chain seq x y z
N MET A 1 -14.52 -26.77 14.45
CA MET A 1 -14.06 -25.50 15.05
C MET A 1 -14.70 -24.33 14.31
N LYS A 2 -15.46 -23.47 15.01
CA LYS A 2 -16.00 -22.24 14.44
C LYS A 2 -14.84 -21.26 14.25
N LYS A 3 -14.61 -20.79 13.02
CA LYS A 3 -13.62 -19.75 12.76
C LYS A 3 -14.25 -18.40 13.13
N GLU A 4 -13.65 -17.70 14.08
CA GLU A 4 -14.03 -16.34 14.43
C GLU A 4 -13.32 -15.37 13.49
N TYR A 5 -14.06 -14.38 12.98
CA TYR A 5 -13.54 -13.41 12.02
C TYR A 5 -13.84 -12.00 12.53
N LEU A 6 -12.84 -11.13 12.44
CA LEU A 6 -12.98 -9.69 12.67
C LEU A 6 -12.96 -8.96 11.32
N LYS A 7 -13.96 -8.12 11.06
CA LYS A 7 -13.96 -7.23 9.90
C LYS A 7 -13.26 -5.92 10.26
N VAL A 8 -12.10 -5.69 9.68
CA VAL A 8 -11.33 -4.44 9.86
C VAL A 8 -11.48 -3.57 8.61
N THR A 9 -11.75 -2.29 8.81
CA THR A 9 -11.82 -1.29 7.73
C THR A 9 -10.56 -0.43 7.78
N LEU A 10 -9.93 -0.23 6.63
CA LEU A 10 -8.68 0.54 6.51
C LEU A 10 -8.96 1.87 5.80
N ASN A 11 -8.39 2.96 6.32
CA ASN A 11 -8.41 4.25 5.64
C ASN A 11 -7.23 4.34 4.66
N LEU A 12 -7.51 4.18 3.37
CA LEU A 12 -6.49 4.20 2.32
C LEU A 12 -5.82 5.57 2.13
N ASN A 13 -6.50 6.67 2.45
CA ASN A 13 -5.91 8.01 2.35
C ASN A 13 -4.80 8.22 3.39
N LEU A 14 -4.96 7.65 4.60
CA LEU A 14 -3.92 7.68 5.63
C LEU A 14 -2.70 6.86 5.21
N ILE A 15 -2.93 5.69 4.63
CA ILE A 15 -1.84 4.85 4.11
C ILE A 15 -1.11 5.57 2.97
N ALA A 16 -1.83 6.23 2.08
CA ALA A 16 -1.23 7.01 1.00
C ALA A 16 -0.35 8.15 1.53
N ARG A 17 -0.86 8.92 2.51
CA ARG A 17 -0.11 10.01 3.16
C ARG A 17 1.17 9.50 3.82
N GLU A 18 1.10 8.35 4.50
CA GLU A 18 2.26 7.71 5.11
C GLU A 18 3.26 7.21 4.06
N LEU A 19 2.78 6.65 2.95
CA LEU A 19 3.67 6.27 1.84
C LEU A 19 4.38 7.49 1.24
N SER A 20 3.71 8.62 1.09
CA SER A 20 4.32 9.85 0.59
C SER A 20 5.35 10.45 1.54
N SER A 21 5.32 10.11 2.83
CA SER A 21 6.34 10.53 3.80
C SER A 21 7.63 9.71 3.68
N PHE A 22 7.60 8.57 2.98
CA PHE A 22 8.79 7.76 2.77
C PHE A 22 9.73 8.48 1.83
N ASN A 23 11.00 8.60 2.22
CA ASN A 23 12.07 9.12 1.35
C ASN A 23 12.51 8.07 0.31
N LYS A 24 11.55 7.48 -0.41
CA LYS A 24 11.74 6.43 -1.40
C LYS A 24 10.83 6.68 -2.61
N LYS A 25 11.36 6.41 -3.81
CA LYS A 25 10.59 6.50 -5.05
C LYS A 25 9.72 5.27 -5.34
N TYR A 26 10.06 4.14 -4.73
CA TYR A 26 9.40 2.86 -4.96
C TYR A 26 9.16 2.13 -3.65
N ILE A 27 8.15 1.27 -3.65
CA ILE A 27 7.91 0.31 -2.58
C ILE A 27 7.55 -1.05 -3.15
N THR A 28 8.13 -2.09 -2.58
CA THR A 28 7.77 -3.48 -2.90
C THR A 28 6.61 -3.97 -2.02
N ILE A 29 5.87 -4.97 -2.48
CA ILE A 29 4.82 -5.65 -1.69
C ILE A 29 5.40 -6.18 -0.37
N LYS A 30 6.63 -6.70 -0.38
CA LYS A 30 7.30 -7.26 0.79
C LYS A 30 7.68 -6.18 1.81
N GLU A 31 8.18 -5.04 1.35
CA GLU A 31 8.45 -3.90 2.23
C GLU A 31 7.15 -3.35 2.81
N PHE A 32 6.12 -3.12 1.98
CA PHE A 32 4.82 -2.65 2.44
C PHE A 32 4.23 -3.57 3.51
N SER A 33 4.27 -4.89 3.27
CA SER A 33 3.86 -5.94 4.19
C SER A 33 4.56 -5.81 5.55
N LYS A 34 5.88 -5.62 5.54
CA LYS A 34 6.69 -5.42 6.76
C LYS A 34 6.36 -4.11 7.48
N TYR A 35 6.19 -3.00 6.75
CA TYR A 35 5.91 -1.69 7.34
C TYR A 35 4.53 -1.61 7.98
N PHE A 36 3.50 -2.08 7.28
CA PHE A 36 2.10 -1.97 7.72
C PHE A 36 1.60 -3.21 8.49
N GLY A 37 2.46 -4.20 8.73
CA GLY A 37 2.10 -5.42 9.46
C GLY A 37 1.00 -6.23 8.76
N THR A 38 1.03 -6.32 7.43
CA THR A 38 0.01 -7.03 6.64
C THR A 38 0.60 -8.22 5.90
N SER A 39 -0.21 -9.22 5.57
CA SER A 39 0.27 -10.29 4.68
C SER A 39 0.53 -9.76 3.27
N ASN A 40 1.47 -10.36 2.53
CA ASN A 40 1.76 -9.97 1.13
C ASN A 40 0.50 -9.95 0.24
N LYS A 41 -0.43 -10.87 0.48
CA LYS A 41 -1.72 -10.93 -0.24
C LYS A 41 -2.59 -9.71 0.05
N THR A 42 -2.66 -9.30 1.32
CA THR A 42 -3.37 -8.08 1.75
C THR A 42 -2.67 -6.84 1.21
N SER A 43 -1.34 -6.75 1.34
CA SER A 43 -0.55 -5.64 0.82
C SER A 43 -0.74 -5.44 -0.68
N GLY A 44 -0.74 -6.53 -1.46
CA GLY A 44 -1.00 -6.47 -2.90
C GLY A 44 -2.39 -5.92 -3.24
N LYS A 45 -3.42 -6.28 -2.45
CA LYS A 45 -4.77 -5.71 -2.61
C LYS A 45 -4.81 -4.23 -2.27
N ILE A 46 -4.14 -3.83 -1.19
CA ILE A 46 -4.07 -2.42 -0.77
C ILE A 46 -3.36 -1.59 -1.83
N LEU A 47 -2.16 -1.99 -2.26
CA LEU A 47 -1.39 -1.30 -3.30
C LEU A 47 -2.14 -1.21 -4.63
N LYS A 48 -2.90 -2.25 -5.01
CA LYS A 48 -3.77 -2.20 -6.20
C LYS A 48 -4.91 -1.18 -6.07
N ASN A 49 -5.47 -1.00 -4.87
CA ASN A 49 -6.47 0.04 -4.66
C ASN A 49 -5.84 1.44 -4.63
N LEU A 50 -4.68 1.60 -4.00
CA LEU A 50 -3.92 2.85 -4.04
C LEU A 50 -3.52 3.23 -5.47
N GLU A 51 -3.21 2.23 -6.31
CA GLU A 51 -2.94 2.42 -7.74
C GLU A 51 -4.17 3.00 -8.47
N LYS A 52 -5.35 2.43 -8.23
CA LYS A 52 -6.61 2.94 -8.79
C LYS A 52 -6.94 4.37 -8.34
N MET A 53 -6.52 4.74 -7.13
CA MET A 53 -6.71 6.08 -6.57
C MET A 53 -5.63 7.07 -7.05
N GLY A 54 -4.60 6.62 -7.77
CA GLY A 54 -3.54 7.48 -8.30
C GLY A 54 -2.43 7.81 -7.30
N TYR A 55 -2.36 7.15 -6.14
CA TYR A 55 -1.30 7.37 -5.15
C TYR A 55 -0.01 6.61 -5.44
N VAL A 56 -0.12 5.52 -6.20
CA VAL A 56 1.02 4.72 -6.64
C VAL A 56 0.84 4.30 -8.08
N LYS A 57 1.93 3.97 -8.78
CA LYS A 57 1.87 3.42 -10.14
C LYS A 57 2.64 2.10 -10.18
N ARG A 58 2.05 1.05 -10.76
CA ARG A 58 2.76 -0.23 -10.90
C ARG A 58 4.04 -0.07 -11.72
N TYR A 59 5.13 -0.59 -11.16
CA TYR A 59 6.43 -0.66 -11.83
C TYR A 59 6.71 -2.08 -12.31
N SER A 60 6.42 -3.08 -11.47
CA SER A 60 6.59 -4.50 -11.79
C SER A 60 5.48 -5.34 -11.17
N SER A 61 5.59 -6.67 -11.24
CA SER A 61 4.67 -7.59 -10.58
C SER A 61 4.63 -7.40 -9.05
N SER A 62 5.73 -6.92 -8.46
CA SER A 62 5.92 -6.83 -7.00
C SER A 62 6.30 -5.45 -6.48
N ALA A 63 6.48 -4.46 -7.35
CA ALA A 63 6.91 -3.11 -6.99
C ALA A 63 6.03 -2.02 -7.61
N TYR A 64 5.86 -0.93 -6.87
CA TYR A 64 5.10 0.24 -7.26
C TYR A 64 5.93 1.50 -7.05
N PHE A 65 5.84 2.45 -7.97
CA PHE A 65 6.27 3.83 -7.76
C PHE A 65 5.34 4.52 -6.77
N ILE A 66 5.91 5.26 -5.83
CA ILE A 66 5.15 6.16 -4.97
C ILE A 66 4.98 7.46 -5.75
N ILE A 67 3.72 7.86 -6.00
CA ILE A 67 3.43 9.16 -6.58
C ILE A 67 3.45 10.14 -5.41
N GLY A 68 4.64 10.67 -5.14
CA GLY A 68 4.81 11.81 -4.26
C GLY A 68 4.20 13.05 -4.90
N ASN A 69 3.83 14.03 -4.07
CA ASN A 69 3.30 15.29 -4.52
C ASN A 69 4.41 16.10 -5.22
N SER A 70 4.77 15.74 -6.45
CA SER A 70 5.63 16.53 -7.36
C SER A 70 4.83 17.69 -7.96
N ALA A 71 4.08 18.40 -7.11
CA ALA A 71 3.28 19.57 -7.46
C ALA A 71 3.04 20.38 -6.18
N GLN A 72 4.07 21.14 -5.78
CA GLN A 72 3.97 22.43 -5.11
C GLN A 72 5.30 23.14 -5.27
#